data_AF-H0YIN2-F1
#
_entry.id   AF-H0YIN2-F1
#
_cell.length_a   1.000
_cell.length_b   1.000
_cell.length_c   1.000
_cell.angle_alpha   90.00
_cell.angle_beta   90.00
_cell.angle_gamma   90.00
#
_symmetry.space_group_name_H-M   'P 1'
#
loop_
_entity.id
_entity.type
_entity.pdbx_description
1 polymer ?
#
loop_
_entity_poly.entity_id
_entity_poly.type
_entity_poly.pdbx_seq_one_letter_code
_entity_poly.pdbx_strand_id
1 'polypeptide(L)'
;DSELHDIIKDLEDCLMVGLHTCGDLAPNTLRIFTSNSEIKGVCSVGCCYHLLSEEFENQHKERTQEKWGFPMCHYLKEERWCCGRNARMSACLALERVAAGQGLPTESLFYRAVLQDIIKDCYGITKWYEDFILIRITMLYCK
;
A
#
# COMPACT_ATOMS: atom_id res chain seq x y z
N ASP A 1 12.59 22.34 3.29
CA ASP A 1 12.91 21.44 2.19
C ASP A 1 14.34 21.69 1.76
N SER A 2 15.21 20.70 1.96
CA SER A 2 16.55 20.68 1.38
C SER A 2 16.45 19.85 0.11
N GLU A 3 16.85 20.41 -1.02
CA GLU A 3 16.79 19.71 -2.31
C GLU A 3 17.86 18.60 -2.33
N LEU A 4 17.59 17.48 -3.01
CA LEU A 4 18.52 16.34 -3.03
C LEU A 4 19.91 16.74 -3.57
N HIS A 5 19.92 17.69 -4.52
CA HIS A 5 21.11 18.31 -5.10
C HIS A 5 21.95 19.13 -4.11
N ASP A 6 21.33 19.69 -3.06
CA ASP A 6 22.06 20.44 -2.02
C ASP A 6 22.95 19.50 -1.19
N ILE A 7 22.57 18.22 -1.10
CA ILE A 7 23.24 17.18 -0.33
C ILE A 7 24.22 16.40 -1.21
N ILE A 8 23.82 16.09 -2.44
CA ILE A 8 24.61 15.32 -3.41
C ILE A 8 24.89 16.22 -4.62
N LYS A 9 26.08 16.81 -4.63
CA LYS A 9 26.46 17.84 -5.63
C LYS A 9 26.54 17.31 -7.06
N ASP A 10 26.79 16.02 -7.23
CA ASP A 10 26.92 15.33 -8.52
C ASP A 10 25.82 14.24 -8.64
N LEU A 11 24.58 14.60 -8.30
CA LEU A 11 23.47 13.66 -8.31
C LEU A 11 23.13 13.25 -9.76
N GLU A 12 23.41 12.00 -10.08
CA GLU A 12 22.99 11.37 -11.34
C GLU A 12 21.58 10.77 -11.23
N ASP A 13 21.02 10.42 -12.39
CA ASP A 13 19.79 9.66 -12.49
C ASP A 13 19.87 8.36 -11.65
N CYS A 14 18.91 8.17 -10.75
CA CYS A 14 18.94 7.07 -9.79
C CYS A 14 17.62 6.32 -9.65
N LEU A 15 17.70 5.15 -9.03
CA LEU A 15 16.54 4.33 -8.64
C LEU A 15 16.42 4.34 -7.12
N MET A 16 15.21 4.62 -6.63
CA MET A 16 14.91 4.49 -5.22
C MET A 16 14.43 3.07 -4.92
N VAL A 17 15.15 2.37 -4.06
CA VAL A 17 14.77 1.02 -3.63
C VAL A 17 14.48 1.05 -2.14
N GLY A 18 13.23 0.76 -1.79
CA GLY A 18 12.81 0.56 -0.41
C GLY A 18 12.65 -0.94 -0.14
N LEU A 19 13.38 -1.45 0.86
CA LEU A 19 13.19 -2.78 1.40
C LEU A 19 12.40 -2.67 2.71
N HIS A 20 11.34 -3.46 2.85
CA HIS A 20 10.37 -3.33 3.95
C HIS A 20 9.70 -1.96 4.01
N THR A 21 9.29 -1.43 2.85
CA THR A 21 8.54 -0.19 2.73
C THR A 21 7.10 -0.39 3.24
N CYS A 22 6.93 -0.37 4.56
CA CYS A 22 5.67 -0.71 5.24
C CYS A 22 5.04 0.56 5.85
N GLY A 23 3.71 0.60 5.98
CA GLY A 23 3.00 1.77 6.51
C GLY A 23 3.19 3.05 5.68
N ASP A 24 3.33 4.20 6.36
CA ASP A 24 3.51 5.51 5.73
C ASP A 24 4.82 5.66 4.94
N LEU A 25 5.79 4.76 5.11
CA LEU A 25 7.01 4.79 4.32
C LEU A 25 6.70 4.59 2.83
N ALA A 26 5.75 3.74 2.48
CA ALA A 26 5.41 3.45 1.09
C ALA A 26 4.82 4.66 0.33
N PRO A 27 3.79 5.38 0.83
CA PRO A 27 3.33 6.60 0.19
C PRO A 27 4.40 7.71 0.24
N ASN A 28 5.24 7.79 1.28
CA ASN A 28 6.31 8.78 1.35
C ASN A 28 7.39 8.53 0.29
N THR A 29 7.78 7.29 0.04
CA THR A 29 8.67 6.91 -1.06
C THR A 29 8.08 7.37 -2.40
N LEU A 30 6.77 7.21 -2.62
CA LEU A 30 6.16 7.71 -3.86
C LEU A 30 6.14 9.23 -3.96
N ARG A 31 5.90 9.94 -2.85
CA ARG A 31 6.00 11.41 -2.81
C ARG A 31 7.41 11.88 -3.17
N ILE A 32 8.44 11.26 -2.59
CA ILE A 32 9.84 11.54 -2.88
C ILE A 32 10.12 11.32 -4.38
N PHE A 33 9.69 10.19 -4.93
CA PHE A 33 9.83 9.91 -6.37
C PHE A 33 9.16 10.99 -7.24
N THR A 34 7.95 11.43 -6.89
CA THR A 34 7.25 12.46 -7.67
C THR A 34 7.83 13.87 -7.50
N SER A 35 8.53 14.13 -6.40
CA SER A 35 9.09 15.46 -6.09
C SER A 35 10.54 15.63 -6.53
N ASN A 36 11.26 14.55 -6.88
CA ASN A 36 12.67 14.60 -7.24
C ASN A 36 12.85 14.05 -8.66
N SER A 37 13.24 14.91 -9.60
CA SER A 37 13.28 14.58 -11.02
C SER A 37 14.39 13.59 -11.39
N GLU A 38 15.38 13.45 -10.52
CA GLU A 38 16.58 12.62 -10.65
C GLU A 38 16.27 11.16 -10.35
N ILE A 39 15.21 10.91 -9.58
CA ILE A 39 14.74 9.55 -9.29
C ILE A 39 13.90 9.08 -10.48
N LYS A 40 14.47 8.23 -11.34
CA LYS A 40 13.80 7.75 -12.57
C LYS A 40 12.91 6.54 -12.34
N GLY A 41 12.99 5.93 -11.17
CA GLY A 41 12.15 4.80 -10.82
C GLY A 41 12.18 4.46 -9.35
N VAL A 42 11.18 3.70 -8.95
CA VAL A 42 10.98 3.25 -7.56
C VAL A 42 10.69 1.76 -7.53
N CYS A 43 11.43 1.04 -6.71
CA CYS A 43 11.13 -0.34 -6.33
C CYS A 43 10.76 -0.35 -4.84
N SER A 44 9.50 -0.67 -4.54
CA SER A 44 8.98 -0.65 -3.17
C SER A 44 8.59 -2.06 -2.74
N VAL A 45 9.40 -2.67 -1.88
CA VAL A 45 9.18 -4.02 -1.37
C VAL A 45 8.53 -3.94 0.01
N GLY A 46 7.20 -3.93 0.03
CA GLY A 46 6.40 -3.88 1.25
C GLY A 46 6.14 -5.25 1.88
N CYS A 47 6.26 -5.30 3.20
CA CYS A 47 5.93 -6.46 4.05
C CYS A 47 4.49 -6.42 4.58
N CYS A 48 4.03 -5.22 4.93
CA CYS A 48 2.74 -4.99 5.55
C CYS A 48 2.30 -3.52 5.41
N TYR A 49 1.06 -3.24 5.81
CA TYR A 49 0.50 -1.89 5.91
C TYR A 49 0.28 -1.46 7.38
N HIS A 50 1.00 -2.12 8.29
CA HIS A 50 1.04 -1.69 9.69
C HIS A 50 1.63 -0.28 9.75
N LEU A 51 1.06 0.59 10.59
CA LEU A 51 1.40 2.02 10.67
C LEU A 51 1.10 2.85 9.42
N LEU A 52 0.27 2.36 8.49
CA LEU A 52 -0.32 3.24 7.48
C LEU A 52 -1.36 4.13 8.16
N SER A 53 -1.16 5.45 8.06
CA SER A 53 -2.09 6.46 8.50
C SER A 53 -3.17 6.68 7.44
N GLU A 54 -4.41 6.81 7.90
CA GLU A 54 -5.57 6.98 7.04
C GLU A 54 -6.35 8.21 7.47
N GLU A 55 -6.55 9.14 6.53
CA GLU A 55 -7.21 10.43 6.78
C GLU A 55 -8.63 10.28 7.34
N PHE A 56 -9.33 9.23 6.93
CA PHE A 56 -10.73 9.00 7.27
C PHE A 56 -10.92 7.83 8.26
N GLU A 57 -9.85 7.23 8.78
CA GLU A 57 -9.90 6.16 9.79
C GLU A 57 -9.93 6.75 11.21
N ASN A 58 -11.14 7.07 11.68
CA ASN A 58 -11.52 7.66 12.98
C ASN A 58 -11.49 9.19 13.08
N GLN A 59 -12.66 9.80 13.31
CA GLN A 59 -12.87 11.25 13.40
C GLN A 59 -12.30 11.91 14.67
N HIS A 60 -11.76 11.12 15.62
CA HIS A 60 -11.28 11.59 16.93
C HIS A 60 -9.76 11.77 17.03
N LYS A 61 -9.00 11.51 15.97
CA LYS A 61 -7.55 11.80 15.97
C LYS A 61 -7.34 13.30 15.80
N GLU A 62 -6.44 13.86 16.62
CA GLU A 62 -6.06 15.26 16.51
C GLU A 62 -5.57 15.57 15.10
N ARG A 63 -6.10 16.66 14.54
CA ARG A 63 -5.92 17.10 13.15
C ARG A 63 -4.51 17.64 12.85
N THR A 64 -3.53 17.31 13.68
CA THR A 64 -2.16 17.82 13.65
C THR A 64 -1.30 17.14 12.59
N GLN A 65 -1.78 16.05 11.97
CA GLN A 65 -1.08 15.37 10.89
C GLN A 65 -1.36 16.04 9.54
N GLU A 66 -0.34 16.68 8.98
CA GLU A 66 -0.44 17.39 7.67
C GLU A 66 -0.39 16.44 6.46
N LYS A 67 0.22 15.26 6.60
CA LYS A 67 0.37 14.27 5.51
C LYS A 67 -0.09 12.88 5.95
N TRP A 68 -1.16 12.42 5.34
CA TRP A 68 -1.69 11.06 5.49
C TRP A 68 -1.06 10.11 4.46
N GLY A 69 -0.88 8.86 4.87
CA GLY A 69 -0.41 7.79 4.01
C GLY A 69 -1.48 7.32 3.01
N PHE A 70 -2.75 7.37 3.39
CA PHE A 70 -3.87 7.02 2.54
C PHE A 70 -5.11 7.89 2.84
N PRO A 71 -5.94 8.22 1.83
CA PRO A 71 -5.69 7.99 0.40
C PRO A 71 -4.75 9.04 -0.21
N MET A 72 -3.96 8.64 -1.21
CA MET A 72 -3.15 9.59 -1.99
C MET A 72 -3.89 10.13 -3.22
N CYS A 73 -4.65 9.27 -3.91
CA CYS A 73 -5.45 9.61 -5.08
C CYS A 73 -6.54 10.64 -4.78
N HIS A 74 -6.80 11.54 -5.72
CA HIS A 74 -7.85 12.55 -5.60
C HIS A 74 -9.24 11.94 -5.47
N TYR A 75 -9.58 10.99 -6.35
CA TYR A 75 -10.89 10.34 -6.36
C TYR A 75 -11.23 9.68 -5.00
N LEU A 76 -10.28 8.92 -4.43
CA LEU A 76 -10.49 8.27 -3.13
C LEU A 76 -10.60 9.26 -1.96
N LYS A 77 -9.99 10.45 -2.09
CA LYS A 77 -10.17 11.54 -1.11
C LYS A 77 -11.56 12.16 -1.21
N GLU A 78 -12.06 12.39 -2.41
CA GLU A 78 -13.41 12.92 -2.65
C GLU A 78 -14.47 11.95 -2.11
N GLU A 79 -14.29 10.66 -2.34
CA GLU A 79 -15.14 9.59 -1.79
C GLU A 79 -14.90 9.31 -0.30
N ARG A 80 -13.96 10.04 0.34
CA ARG A 80 -13.59 9.91 1.76
C ARG A 80 -13.33 8.46 2.19
N TRP A 81 -12.69 7.69 1.31
CA TRP A 81 -12.52 6.26 1.48
C TRP A 81 -11.56 5.92 2.62
N CYS A 82 -11.91 4.92 3.42
CA CYS A 82 -10.99 4.29 4.37
C CYS A 82 -10.93 2.78 4.15
N CYS A 83 -9.72 2.21 4.20
CA CYS A 83 -9.47 0.79 4.12
C CYS A 83 -9.78 0.13 5.47
N GLY A 84 -9.30 0.75 6.56
CA GLY A 84 -9.54 0.26 7.91
C GLY A 84 -8.60 -0.87 8.33
N ARG A 85 -8.34 -0.97 9.64
CA ARG A 85 -7.32 -1.86 10.22
C ARG A 85 -7.46 -3.32 9.79
N ASN A 86 -8.68 -3.84 9.78
CA ASN A 86 -8.92 -5.25 9.46
C ASN A 86 -8.59 -5.57 8.00
N ALA A 87 -8.98 -4.70 7.05
CA ALA A 87 -8.64 -4.88 5.65
C ALA A 87 -7.12 -4.82 5.43
N ARG A 88 -6.44 -3.85 6.06
CA ARG A 88 -4.97 -3.74 6.03
C ARG A 88 -4.29 -5.01 6.54
N MET A 89 -4.72 -5.53 7.69
CA MET A 89 -4.17 -6.77 8.26
C MET A 89 -4.41 -7.98 7.37
N SER A 90 -5.62 -8.13 6.82
CA SER A 90 -5.96 -9.22 5.90
C SER A 90 -5.14 -9.19 4.60
N ALA A 91 -4.85 -8.00 4.07
CA ALA A 91 -4.02 -7.84 2.87
C ALA A 91 -2.56 -8.28 3.08
N CYS A 92 -2.04 -8.12 4.31
CA CYS A 92 -0.66 -8.49 4.67
C CYS A 92 -0.46 -10.00 4.83
N LEU A 93 -1.54 -10.77 4.91
CA LEU A 93 -1.49 -12.20 5.20
C LEU A 93 -0.94 -12.98 4.00
N ALA A 94 0.22 -13.61 4.19
CA ALA A 94 0.87 -14.44 3.18
C ALA A 94 0.08 -15.74 2.96
N LEU A 95 -0.36 -16.00 1.72
CA LEU A 95 -1.10 -17.22 1.37
C LEU A 95 -0.31 -18.49 1.73
N GLU A 96 1.00 -18.46 1.59
CA GLU A 96 1.89 -19.59 1.90
C GLU A 96 1.82 -19.99 3.39
N ARG A 97 1.70 -19.01 4.29
CA ARG A 97 1.51 -19.27 5.73
C ARG A 97 0.14 -19.87 6.04
N VAL A 98 -0.88 -19.49 5.27
CA VAL A 98 -2.23 -20.07 5.35
C VAL A 98 -2.19 -21.53 4.87
N ALA A 99 -1.60 -21.77 3.70
CA ALA A 99 -1.49 -23.09 3.10
C ALA A 99 -0.68 -24.06 3.95
N ALA A 100 0.33 -23.56 4.67
CA ALA A 100 1.14 -24.35 5.62
C ALA A 100 0.43 -24.66 6.95
N GLY A 101 -0.82 -24.25 7.15
CA GLY A 101 -1.61 -24.59 8.34
C GLY A 101 -1.13 -23.95 9.64
N GLN A 102 -0.24 -22.96 9.59
CA GLN A 102 0.33 -22.33 10.78
C GLN A 102 -0.49 -21.10 11.21
N GLY A 103 -1.53 -21.37 12.02
CA GLY A 103 -2.03 -20.46 13.05
C GLY A 103 -2.54 -19.09 12.58
N LEU A 104 -3.69 -19.06 11.92
CA LEU A 104 -4.39 -17.81 11.61
C LEU A 104 -5.85 -17.88 12.08
N PRO A 105 -6.44 -16.75 12.52
CA PRO A 105 -7.86 -16.71 12.86
C PRO A 105 -8.68 -17.10 11.62
N THR A 106 -9.43 -18.20 11.72
CA THR A 106 -10.20 -18.80 10.62
C THR A 106 -11.20 -17.84 10.00
N GLU A 107 -11.67 -16.87 10.77
CA GLU A 107 -12.76 -15.99 10.38
C GLU A 107 -12.37 -14.95 9.31
N SER A 108 -11.24 -14.26 9.44
CA SER A 108 -10.80 -13.28 8.43
C SER A 108 -10.37 -13.95 7.11
N LEU A 109 -9.86 -15.18 7.20
CA LEU A 109 -9.54 -16.02 6.05
C LEU A 109 -10.78 -16.44 5.27
N PHE A 110 -11.86 -16.76 5.98
CA PHE A 110 -13.13 -17.10 5.36
C PHE A 110 -13.67 -15.92 4.52
N TYR A 111 -13.76 -14.72 5.10
CA TYR A 111 -14.23 -13.55 4.35
C TYR A 111 -13.32 -13.20 3.15
N ARG A 112 -12.00 -13.40 3.30
CA ARG A 112 -11.06 -13.22 2.19
C ARG A 112 -11.31 -14.22 1.06
N ALA A 113 -11.51 -15.49 1.38
CA ALA A 113 -11.78 -16.53 0.39
C ALA A 113 -13.12 -16.28 -0.34
N VAL A 114 -14.16 -15.91 0.39
CA VAL A 114 -15.47 -15.55 -0.18
C VAL A 114 -15.33 -14.35 -1.13
N LEU A 115 -14.64 -13.28 -0.70
CA LEU A 115 -14.41 -12.11 -1.55
C LEU A 115 -13.63 -12.48 -2.82
N GLN A 116 -12.62 -13.34 -2.71
CA GLN A 116 -11.85 -13.82 -3.86
C GLN A 116 -12.73 -14.57 -4.87
N ASP A 117 -13.64 -15.41 -4.39
CA ASP A 117 -14.56 -16.17 -5.25
C ASP A 117 -15.59 -15.25 -5.94
N ILE A 118 -16.15 -14.27 -5.20
CA ILE A 118 -17.05 -13.26 -5.78
C ILE A 118 -16.34 -12.46 -6.88
N ILE A 119 -15.11 -12.02 -6.65
CA ILE A 119 -14.33 -11.26 -7.67
C ILE A 119 -14.08 -12.14 -8.90
N LYS A 120 -13.75 -13.41 -8.70
CA LYS A 120 -13.56 -14.36 -9.80
C LYS A 120 -14.84 -14.51 -10.63
N ASP A 121 -15.99 -14.63 -9.98
CA ASP A 121 -17.28 -14.79 -10.64
C ASP A 121 -17.73 -13.51 -11.37
N CYS A 122 -17.52 -12.34 -10.76
CA CYS A 122 -17.90 -11.06 -11.35
C CYS A 122 -16.98 -10.61 -12.50
N TYR A 123 -15.68 -10.93 -12.43
CA TYR A 123 -14.66 -10.36 -13.34
C TYR A 123 -13.89 -11.41 -14.15
N GLY A 124 -14.15 -12.71 -13.99
CA GLY A 124 -13.58 -13.77 -14.82
C GLY A 124 -12.07 -14.01 -14.64
N ILE A 125 -11.49 -13.64 -13.50
CA ILE A 125 -10.03 -13.71 -13.26
C ILE A 125 -9.61 -15.17 -13.01
N THR A 126 -8.86 -15.76 -13.95
CA THR A 126 -8.47 -17.19 -13.93
C THR A 126 -6.99 -17.45 -13.60
N LYS A 127 -6.10 -16.45 -13.65
CA LYS A 127 -4.65 -16.61 -13.41
C LYS A 127 -4.12 -15.69 -12.29
N TRP A 128 -4.04 -16.21 -11.08
CA TRP A 128 -3.75 -15.40 -9.90
C TRP A 128 -2.27 -15.21 -9.57
N TYR A 129 -1.37 -16.05 -10.09
CA TYR A 129 0.06 -15.99 -9.74
C TYR A 129 0.75 -14.67 -10.18
N GLU A 130 0.24 -14.02 -11.22
CA GLU A 130 0.75 -12.70 -11.67
C GLU A 130 -0.08 -11.54 -11.08
N ASP A 131 -1.37 -11.76 -10.82
CA ASP A 131 -2.33 -10.73 -10.37
C ASP A 131 -2.39 -10.52 -8.85
N PHE A 132 -1.78 -11.38 -8.03
CA PHE A 132 -1.66 -11.13 -6.59
C PHE A 132 -0.79 -9.90 -6.27
N ILE A 133 0.15 -9.57 -7.17
CA ILE A 133 0.87 -8.29 -7.16
C ILE A 133 -0.10 -7.15 -7.43
N LEU A 134 -1.04 -7.32 -8.36
CA LEU A 134 -2.05 -6.33 -8.71
C LEU A 134 -2.96 -6.01 -7.52
N ILE A 135 -3.46 -6.99 -6.76
CA ILE A 135 -4.29 -6.69 -5.57
C ILE A 135 -3.50 -5.98 -4.44
N ARG A 136 -2.20 -6.26 -4.28
CA ARG A 136 -1.34 -5.54 -3.33
C ARG A 136 -0.96 -4.13 -3.79
N ILE A 137 -0.92 -3.87 -5.09
CA ILE A 137 -0.56 -2.56 -5.67
C ILE A 137 -1.80 -1.68 -5.90
N THR A 138 -2.90 -2.24 -6.40
CA THR A 138 -4.12 -1.53 -6.82
C THR A 138 -4.94 -1.02 -5.63
N MET A 139 -4.94 -1.67 -4.47
CA MET A 139 -5.72 -1.19 -3.32
C MET A 139 -5.16 0.07 -2.63
N LEU A 140 -3.93 0.51 -2.94
CA LEU A 140 -3.30 1.63 -2.23
C LEU A 140 -2.73 2.73 -3.12
N TYR A 141 -2.49 2.46 -4.41
CA TYR A 141 -1.74 3.35 -5.29
C TYR A 141 -2.35 3.52 -6.68
N CYS A 142 -3.67 3.36 -6.82
CA CYS A 142 -4.33 3.82 -8.05
C CYS A 142 -4.16 5.33 -8.20
N LYS A 143 -3.68 5.74 -9.37
CA LYS A 143 -3.52 7.12 -9.80
C LYS A 143 -4.90 7.74 -10.04
#